data_AF-A0A2S2BV70-F1
#
_entry.id   AF-A0A2S2BV70-F1
#
_cell.length_a   1.000
_cell.length_b   1.000
_cell.length_c   1.000
_cell.angle_alpha   90.00
_cell.angle_beta   90.00
_cell.angle_gamma   90.00
#
_symmetry.space_group_name_H-M   'P 1'
#
loop_
_entity.id
_entity.type
_entity.pdbx_description
1 polymer ?
#
loop_
_entity_poly.entity_id
_entity_poly.type
_entity_poly.pdbx_seq_one_letter_code
_entity_poly.pdbx_strand_id
1 'polypeptide(L)'
;MSTPLRLRPSTEPTTSKAPPGPGEILAAAKRILIASRGYGDAEAFEELLDVSRHHHVSVQRAARMLVVLTDRRQAAPLPAGSTAMAFGDWATSLSPSGRPPAPSVPTA
;
A
#
# COMPACT_ATOMS: atom_id res chain seq x y z
N MET A 1 39.98 11.70 -52.16
CA MET A 1 39.07 12.70 -51.56
C MET A 1 38.17 11.96 -50.58
N SER A 2 38.49 12.00 -49.29
CA SER A 2 37.80 11.23 -48.25
C SER A 2 37.18 12.19 -47.25
N THR A 3 35.86 12.23 -47.18
CA THR A 3 35.09 12.93 -46.15
C THR A 3 34.96 12.05 -44.91
N PRO A 4 35.25 12.53 -43.69
CA PRO A 4 34.96 11.75 -42.50
C PRO A 4 33.47 11.85 -42.15
N LEU A 5 32.85 10.69 -41.94
CA LEU A 5 31.52 10.54 -41.37
C LEU A 5 31.51 11.19 -39.98
N ARG A 6 30.80 12.32 -39.84
CA ARG A 6 30.48 12.87 -38.51
C ARG A 6 29.55 11.90 -37.79
N LEU A 7 30.09 11.23 -36.78
CA LEU A 7 29.32 10.61 -35.70
C LEU A 7 28.38 11.68 -35.14
N ARG A 8 27.08 11.52 -35.39
CA ARG A 8 26.04 12.36 -34.78
C ARG A 8 26.04 12.01 -33.29
N PRO A 9 26.19 12.96 -32.35
CA PRO A 9 25.92 12.66 -30.95
C PRO A 9 24.45 12.28 -30.85
N SER A 10 24.20 11.03 -30.44
CA SER A 10 22.86 10.55 -30.14
C SER A 10 22.34 11.36 -28.97
N THR A 11 21.45 12.32 -29.23
CA THR A 11 20.67 13.00 -28.21
C THR A 11 19.57 12.04 -27.77
N GLU A 12 19.93 10.98 -27.04
CA GLU A 12 18.95 10.25 -26.27
C GLU A 12 18.62 11.12 -25.05
N PRO A 13 17.38 11.62 -24.91
CA PRO A 13 16.98 12.28 -23.67
C PRO A 13 16.95 11.19 -22.60
N THR A 14 18.06 11.05 -21.87
CA THR A 14 18.04 10.38 -20.58
C THR A 14 17.15 11.23 -19.69
N THR A 15 15.86 10.89 -19.67
CA THR A 15 14.89 11.41 -18.72
C THR A 15 15.29 10.88 -17.35
N SER A 16 16.34 11.47 -16.78
CA SER A 16 16.66 11.38 -15.36
C SER A 16 15.53 12.10 -14.66
N LYS A 17 14.43 11.36 -14.42
CA LYS A 17 13.24 11.88 -13.74
C LYS A 17 13.71 12.30 -12.35
N ALA A 18 13.81 13.61 -12.15
CA ALA A 18 14.16 14.18 -10.86
C ALA A 18 13.30 13.52 -9.77
N PRO A 19 13.88 13.22 -8.59
CA PRO A 19 13.13 12.62 -7.51
C PRO A 19 11.93 13.51 -7.17
N PRO A 20 10.73 12.93 -6.93
CA PRO A 20 9.53 13.70 -6.74
C PRO A 20 9.67 14.66 -5.56
N GLY A 21 9.21 15.89 -5.77
CA GLY A 21 9.30 16.94 -4.77
C GLY A 21 8.45 16.65 -3.53
N PRO A 22 8.72 17.31 -2.38
CA PRO A 22 7.89 17.25 -1.18
C PRO A 22 6.39 17.42 -1.43
N GLY A 23 6.00 18.42 -2.23
CA GLY A 23 4.61 18.71 -2.55
C GLY A 23 3.98 17.65 -3.46
N GLU A 24 4.76 17.09 -4.38
CA GLU A 24 4.29 16.03 -5.28
C GLU A 24 4.00 14.74 -4.52
N ILE A 25 4.83 14.41 -3.53
CA ILE A 25 4.62 13.25 -2.64
C ILE A 25 3.35 13.43 -1.82
N LEU A 26 3.12 14.62 -1.27
CA LEU A 26 1.89 14.91 -0.53
C LEU A 26 0.66 14.79 -1.43
N ALA A 27 0.71 15.37 -2.63
CA ALA A 27 -0.37 15.28 -3.61
C ALA A 27 -0.63 13.84 -4.07
N ALA A 28 0.41 13.01 -4.20
CA ALA A 28 0.27 11.59 -4.50
C ALA A 28 -0.39 10.82 -3.35
N ALA A 29 0.04 11.05 -2.11
CA ALA A 29 -0.55 10.43 -0.93
C ALA A 29 -2.04 10.78 -0.78
N LYS A 30 -2.42 12.05 -0.97
CA LYS A 30 -3.83 12.46 -0.94
C LYS A 30 -4.64 11.77 -2.04
N ARG A 31 -4.13 11.72 -3.28
CA ARG A 31 -4.80 11.00 -4.38
C ARG A 31 -5.01 9.52 -4.08
N ILE A 32 -4.05 8.86 -3.41
CA ILE A 32 -4.20 7.48 -2.97
C ILE A 32 -5.36 7.34 -1.97
N LEU A 33 -5.45 8.23 -0.98
CA LEU A 33 -6.53 8.19 0.02
C LEU A 33 -7.91 8.47 -0.60
N ILE A 34 -7.99 9.46 -1.49
CA ILE A 34 -9.21 9.75 -2.26
C ILE A 34 -9.64 8.52 -3.05
N ALA A 35 -8.73 7.90 -3.81
CA ALA A 35 -9.05 6.76 -4.66
C ALA A 35 -9.37 5.48 -3.88
N SER A 36 -8.73 5.26 -2.73
CA SER A 36 -8.86 4.01 -1.97
C SER A 36 -9.95 4.03 -0.89
N ARG A 37 -10.30 5.21 -0.36
CA ARG A 37 -11.27 5.37 0.72
C ARG A 37 -12.43 6.30 0.39
N GLY A 38 -12.39 6.99 -0.75
CA GLY A 38 -13.45 7.93 -1.16
C GLY A 38 -13.44 9.27 -0.40
N TYR A 39 -12.33 9.60 0.26
CA TYR A 39 -12.20 10.87 0.98
C TYR A 39 -12.22 12.08 0.04
N GLY A 40 -12.67 13.22 0.56
CA GLY A 40 -12.43 14.53 -0.04
C GLY A 40 -10.99 14.99 0.14
N ASP A 41 -10.59 16.06 -0.55
CA ASP A 41 -9.22 16.58 -0.50
C ASP A 41 -8.80 17.06 0.91
N ALA A 42 -9.71 17.70 1.66
CA ALA A 42 -9.47 18.12 3.03
C ALA A 42 -9.38 16.91 3.98
N GLU A 43 -10.32 15.98 3.88
CA GLU A 43 -10.36 14.75 4.69
C GLU A 43 -9.12 13.87 4.48
N ALA A 44 -8.64 13.77 3.23
CA ALA A 44 -7.41 13.06 2.92
C ALA A 44 -6.17 13.70 3.57
N PHE A 45 -6.17 15.02 3.76
CA PHE A 45 -5.11 15.68 4.50
C PHE A 45 -5.24 15.48 6.01
N GLU A 46 -6.45 15.55 6.56
CA GLU A 46 -6.71 15.26 7.97
C GLU A 46 -6.32 13.83 8.36
N GLU A 47 -6.61 12.84 7.52
CA GLU A 47 -6.16 11.46 7.74
C GLU A 47 -4.62 11.38 7.83
N LEU A 48 -3.90 12.12 6.99
CA LEU A 48 -2.44 12.17 7.06
C LEU A 48 -1.97 12.86 8.35
N LEU A 49 -2.68 13.86 8.85
CA LEU A 49 -2.42 14.49 10.15
C LEU A 49 -2.67 13.50 11.30
N ASP A 50 -3.78 12.77 11.27
CA ASP A 50 -4.11 11.76 12.28
C ASP A 50 -3.05 10.65 12.34
N VAL A 51 -2.64 10.11 11.20
CA VAL A 51 -1.55 9.13 11.10
C VAL A 51 -0.23 9.72 11.62
N SER A 52 0.06 10.98 11.28
CA SER A 52 1.28 11.65 11.73
C SER A 52 1.32 11.80 13.26
N ARG A 53 0.18 12.15 13.87
CA ARG A 53 0.02 12.30 15.32
C ARG A 53 0.08 10.95 16.02
N HIS A 54 -0.59 9.94 15.48
CA HIS A 54 -0.64 8.59 16.05
C HIS A 54 0.74 7.90 16.04
N HIS A 55 1.53 8.10 14.98
CA HIS A 55 2.86 7.49 14.85
C HIS A 55 4.02 8.43 15.21
N HIS A 56 3.74 9.64 15.68
CA HIS A 56 4.74 10.65 16.05
C HIS A 56 5.76 10.92 14.93
N VAL A 57 5.29 11.04 13.69
CA VAL A 57 6.11 11.39 12.52
C VAL A 57 5.61 12.68 11.87
N SER A 58 6.41 13.28 10.99
CA SER A 58 5.91 14.40 10.19
C SER A 58 4.90 13.93 9.14
N VAL A 59 3.96 14.80 8.76
CA VAL A 59 3.00 14.56 7.67
C VAL A 59 3.70 14.15 6.38
N GLN A 60 4.84 14.77 6.07
CA GLN A 60 5.63 14.43 4.89
C GLN A 60 6.20 13.00 4.97
N ARG A 61 6.62 12.54 6.15
CA ARG A 61 7.08 11.17 6.36
C ARG A 61 5.93 10.18 6.25
N ALA A 62 4.77 10.49 6.82
CA ALA A 62 3.55 9.69 6.66
C ALA A 62 3.15 9.54 5.18
N ALA A 63 3.15 10.65 4.42
CA ALA A 63 2.87 10.65 2.99
C ALA A 63 3.85 9.78 2.20
N ARG A 64 5.16 9.87 2.47
CA ARG A 64 6.19 9.01 1.85
C ARG A 64 5.94 7.54 2.14
N MET A 65 5.66 7.20 3.40
CA MET A 65 5.39 5.82 3.80
C MET A 65 4.18 5.25 3.08
N LEU A 66 3.09 6.04 2.96
CA LEU A 66 1.89 5.62 2.23
C LEU A 66 2.17 5.35 0.74
N VAL A 67 2.91 6.24 0.08
CA VAL A 67 3.28 6.05 -1.34
C VAL A 67 4.12 4.79 -1.51
N VAL A 68 5.13 4.58 -0.66
CA VAL A 68 5.99 3.39 -0.71
C VAL A 68 5.20 2.10 -0.46
N LEU A 69 4.27 2.09 0.50
CA LEU A 69 3.43 0.93 0.78
C LEU A 69 2.50 0.61 -0.39
N THR A 70 1.97 1.64 -1.05
CA THR A 70 1.09 1.47 -2.21
C THR A 70 1.85 0.94 -3.42
N ASP A 71 3.06 1.46 -3.67
CA ASP A 71 3.95 0.98 -4.73
C ASP A 71 4.33 -0.49 -4.52
N ARG A 72 4.68 -0.88 -3.29
CA ARG A 72 4.94 -2.29 -2.92
C ARG A 72 3.71 -3.18 -3.13
N ARG A 73 2.51 -2.68 -2.81
CA ARG A 73 1.25 -3.42 -3.02
C ARG A 73 0.97 -3.64 -4.51
N GLN A 74 1.36 -2.70 -5.37
CA GLN A 74 1.21 -2.82 -6.83
C GLN A 74 2.28 -3.73 -7.45
N ALA A 75 3.51 -3.70 -6.92
CA ALA A 75 4.62 -4.51 -7.41
C ALA A 75 4.54 -6.00 -7.02
N ALA A 76 3.82 -6.33 -5.95
CA ALA A 76 3.54 -7.73 -5.60
C ALA A 76 2.52 -8.31 -6.60
N PRO A 77 2.83 -9.41 -7.32
CA PRO A 77 1.81 -10.11 -8.06
C PRO A 77 0.79 -10.62 -7.04
N LEU A 78 -0.42 -10.06 -7.09
CA LEU A 78 -1.58 -10.68 -6.46
C LEU A 78 -1.60 -12.13 -6.97
N PRO A 79 -1.60 -13.16 -6.09
CA PRO A 79 -1.79 -14.52 -6.56
C PRO A 79 -3.08 -14.54 -7.38
N ALA A 80 -2.96 -14.91 -8.66
CA ALA A 80 -4.08 -15.04 -9.58
C ALA A 80 -5.06 -16.04 -8.98
N GLY A 81 -6.10 -15.53 -8.31
CA GLY A 81 -6.97 -16.31 -7.42
C GLY A 81 -7.52 -15.53 -6.23
N SER A 82 -7.05 -14.32 -5.94
CA SER A 82 -7.62 -13.48 -4.87
C SER A 82 -8.91 -12.75 -5.30
N THR A 83 -9.84 -13.48 -5.90
CA THR A 83 -11.24 -13.06 -5.97
C THR A 83 -11.84 -13.35 -4.60
N ALA A 84 -12.11 -12.31 -3.81
CA ALA A 84 -12.81 -12.41 -2.54
C ALA A 84 -12.30 -13.53 -1.60
N MET A 85 -11.17 -13.31 -0.92
CA MET A 85 -11.03 -13.95 0.40
C MET A 85 -12.12 -13.36 1.29
N ALA A 86 -13.26 -14.07 1.31
CA ALA A 86 -14.34 -13.85 2.22
C ALA A 86 -13.76 -13.65 3.62
N PHE A 87 -14.21 -12.61 4.29
CA PHE A 87 -13.99 -12.33 5.72
C PHE A 87 -14.56 -13.45 6.64
N GLY A 88 -14.78 -14.67 6.13
CA GLY A 88 -15.39 -15.81 6.83
C GLY A 88 -14.41 -16.68 7.61
N ASP A 89 -13.11 -16.70 7.26
CA ASP A 89 -12.16 -17.64 7.90
C ASP A 89 -11.58 -17.17 9.23
N TRP A 90 -11.73 -15.88 9.58
CA TRP A 90 -11.29 -15.39 10.91
C TRP A 90 -12.27 -15.75 12.03
N ALA A 91 -13.55 -15.97 11.72
CA ALA A 91 -14.58 -16.29 12.72
C ALA A 91 -14.43 -17.71 13.30
N THR A 92 -13.76 -18.63 12.61
CA THR A 92 -13.55 -20.01 13.08
C THR A 92 -12.53 -20.10 14.21
N SER A 93 -11.65 -19.09 14.37
CA SER A 93 -10.60 -19.10 15.40
C SER A 93 -11.08 -18.66 16.80
N LEU A 94 -12.35 -18.24 16.95
CA LEU A 94 -12.91 -17.77 18.21
C LEU A 94 -13.98 -18.71 18.81
N SER A 95 -14.11 -19.94 18.31
CA SER A 95 -15.04 -20.92 18.92
C SER A 95 -14.43 -21.50 20.21
N PRO A 96 -15.00 -21.26 21.41
CA PRO A 96 -14.57 -21.94 22.62
C PRO A 96 -15.21 -23.34 22.66
N SER A 97 -14.72 -24.25 21.82
CA SER A 97 -15.21 -25.64 21.78
C SER A 97 -14.16 -26.58 22.35
N GLY A 98 -13.98 -26.52 23.66
CA GLY A 98 -13.07 -27.38 24.40
C GLY A 98 -13.68 -27.88 25.71
N ARG A 99 -14.87 -28.50 25.65
CA ARG A 99 -15.34 -29.36 26.74
C ARG A 99 -15.51 -30.78 26.20
N PRO A 100 -14.63 -31.73 26.55
CA PRO A 100 -14.87 -33.13 26.21
C PRO A 100 -16.14 -33.62 26.94
N PRO A 101 -16.94 -34.51 26.32
CA PRO A 101 -18.08 -35.11 27.00
C PRO A 101 -17.61 -35.96 28.18
N ALA A 102 -18.31 -35.87 29.30
CA ALA A 102 -18.03 -36.66 30.50
C ALA A 102 -18.20 -38.18 30.21
N PRO A 103 -17.40 -39.06 30.82
CA PRO A 103 -17.57 -40.49 30.66
C PRO A 103 -18.87 -40.94 31.34
N SER A 104 -19.73 -41.63 30.58
CA SER A 104 -20.91 -42.31 31.10
C SER A 104 -20.49 -43.47 32.00
N VAL A 105 -20.87 -43.42 33.27
CA VAL A 105 -20.71 -44.53 34.23
C VAL A 105 -21.82 -45.55 33.97
N PRO A 106 -21.53 -46.83 33.68
CA PRO A 106 -22.55 -47.86 33.65
C PRO A 106 -22.96 -48.22 35.09
N THR A 107 -24.25 -48.07 35.36
CA THR A 107 -24.93 -48.63 36.53
C THR A 107 -24.88 -50.16 36.47
N ALA A 108 -24.44 -50.80 37.54
CA ALA A 108 -24.68 -52.20 37.86
C ALA A 108 -25.53 -52.28 39.13
#